data_AF-A0A0F9AI02-F1
#
_entry.id   AF-A0A0F9AI02-F1
#
_cell.length_a   1.000
_cell.length_b   1.000
_cell.length_c   1.000
_cell.angle_alpha   90.00
_cell.angle_beta   90.00
_cell.angle_gamma   90.00
#
_symmetry.space_group_name_H-M   'P 1'
#
loop_
_entity.id
_entity.type
_entity.pdbx_description
1 polymer ?
#
loop_
_entity_poly.entity_id
_entity_poly.type
_entity_poly.pdbx_seq_one_letter_code
_entity_poly.pdbx_strand_id
1 'polypeptide(L)'
;MITQETAERIWNCYREIATGEKLLEDMQEVAKKNTRDDHAPQLRDIFGYRRDLQLGIPSGENGHRLFGVSPTLAKSVIRAHIAAERADLAEANEQARMELEPPQAPV
;
A
#
# COMPACT_ATOMS: atom_id res chain seq x y z
N MET A 1 14.19 13.15 -22.05
CA MET A 1 13.44 13.80 -20.95
C MET A 1 12.18 12.98 -20.77
N ILE A 2 11.84 12.55 -19.56
CA ILE A 2 10.62 11.75 -19.34
C ILE A 2 9.37 12.62 -19.33
N THR A 3 8.23 12.01 -19.60
CA THR A 3 6.92 12.65 -19.55
C THR A 3 6.49 12.90 -18.10
N GLN A 4 5.62 13.89 -17.90
CA GLN A 4 5.05 14.19 -16.59
C GLN A 4 4.25 13.00 -16.04
N GLU A 5 3.50 12.30 -16.90
CA GLU A 5 2.70 11.13 -16.52
C GLU A 5 3.57 10.01 -15.96
N THR A 6 4.69 9.70 -16.63
CA THR A 6 5.64 8.69 -16.16
C THR A 6 6.27 9.09 -14.82
N ALA A 7 6.63 10.36 -14.64
CA ALA A 7 7.16 10.87 -13.38
C ALA A 7 6.12 10.78 -12.23
N GLU A 8 4.87 11.13 -12.50
CA GLU A 8 3.76 11.01 -11.53
C GLU A 8 3.49 9.56 -11.14
N ARG A 9 3.47 8.64 -12.12
CA ARG A 9 3.28 7.20 -11.87
C ARG A 9 4.37 6.66 -10.94
N ILE A 10 5.63 6.98 -11.21
CA ILE A 10 6.77 6.58 -10.37
C ILE A 10 6.61 7.13 -8.95
N TRP A 11 6.29 8.41 -8.81
CA TRP A 11 6.13 9.03 -7.49
C TRP A 11 4.99 8.41 -6.68
N ASN A 12 3.84 8.16 -7.33
CA ASN A 12 2.69 7.53 -6.69
C ASN A 12 3.04 6.14 -6.15
N CYS A 13 3.68 5.28 -6.96
CA CYS A 13 4.09 3.95 -6.50
C CYS A 13 5.02 4.01 -5.28
N TYR A 14 6.03 4.90 -5.28
CA TYR A 14 6.90 5.07 -4.11
C TYR A 14 6.13 5.52 -2.87
N ARG A 15 5.17 6.44 -3.02
CA ARG A 15 4.36 6.93 -1.91
C ARG A 15 3.50 5.82 -1.31
N GLU A 16 2.84 5.02 -2.14
CA GLU A 16 1.98 3.93 -1.69
C GLU A 16 2.78 2.80 -1.04
N ILE A 17 3.94 2.44 -1.61
CA ILE A 17 4.87 1.47 -1.00
C ILE A 17 5.28 1.93 0.39
N ALA A 18 5.75 3.18 0.53
CA ALA A 18 6.18 3.72 1.82
C ALA A 18 5.04 3.76 2.84
N THR A 19 3.82 4.08 2.40
CA THR A 19 2.62 4.10 3.25
C THR A 19 2.27 2.70 3.73
N GLY A 20 2.28 1.70 2.83
CA GLY A 20 2.02 0.31 3.17
C GLY A 20 3.06 -0.28 4.12
N GLU A 21 4.36 0.00 3.88
CA GLU A 21 5.46 -0.45 4.74
C GLU A 21 5.34 0.13 6.16
N LYS A 22 5.06 1.44 6.28
CA LYS A 22 4.81 2.09 7.56
C LYS A 22 3.63 1.47 8.30
N LEU A 23 2.53 1.18 7.59
CA LEU A 23 1.35 0.57 8.20
C LEU A 23 1.66 -0.83 8.74
N LEU A 24 2.46 -1.64 8.04
CA LEU A 24 2.90 -2.94 8.52
C LEU A 24 3.77 -2.82 9.79
N GLU A 25 4.66 -1.83 9.83
CA GLU A 25 5.50 -1.54 11.01
C GLU A 25 4.63 -1.14 12.22
N ASP A 26 3.70 -0.19 12.04
CA ASP A 26 2.77 0.25 13.09
C ASP A 26 1.95 -0.93 13.64
N MET A 27 1.46 -1.81 12.76
CA MET A 27 0.75 -3.02 13.15
C MET A 27 1.64 -4.00 13.92
N GLN A 28 2.92 -4.11 13.58
CA GLN A 28 3.87 -4.97 14.29
C GLN A 28 4.21 -4.42 15.67
N GLU A 29 4.38 -3.12 15.82
CA GLU A 29 4.64 -2.46 17.10
C GLU A 29 3.44 -2.59 18.06
N VAL A 30 2.22 -2.51 17.55
CA VAL A 30 1.01 -2.74 18.34
C VAL A 30 0.87 -4.20 18.76
N ALA A 31 1.26 -5.14 17.90
CA ALA A 31 1.27 -6.56 18.24
C ALA A 31 2.29 -6.88 19.35
N LYS A 32 3.50 -6.33 19.29
CA LYS A 32 4.52 -6.50 20.35
C LYS A 32 4.04 -6.00 21.72
N LYS A 33 3.26 -4.92 21.75
CA LYS A 33 2.72 -4.32 22.98
C LYS A 33 1.52 -5.12 23.55
N ASN A 34 0.88 -5.95 22.75
CA ASN A 34 -0.27 -6.76 23.15
C ASN A 34 0.10 -8.26 23.12
N THR A 35 0.52 -8.81 24.26
CA THR A 35 0.89 -10.23 24.46
C THR A 35 -0.29 -11.21 24.42
N ARG A 36 -1.43 -10.83 23.84
CA ARG A 36 -2.64 -11.66 23.84
C ARG A 36 -3.23 -11.75 22.44
N ASP A 37 -3.15 -12.96 21.90
CA ASP A 37 -3.91 -13.51 20.77
C ASP A 37 -3.82 -12.69 19.47
N ASP A 38 -3.19 -13.26 18.45
CA ASP A 38 -3.02 -12.64 17.11
C ASP A 38 -4.36 -12.35 16.40
N HIS A 39 -5.45 -12.93 16.90
CA HIS A 39 -6.80 -12.76 16.40
C HIS A 39 -7.65 -11.74 17.18
N ALA A 40 -7.17 -11.25 18.33
CA ALA A 40 -7.90 -10.26 19.12
C ALA A 40 -7.76 -8.83 18.54
N PRO A 41 -8.71 -7.91 18.79
CA PRO A 41 -8.56 -6.51 18.42
C PRO A 41 -7.43 -5.85 19.22
N GLN A 42 -6.27 -5.64 18.58
CA GLN A 42 -5.07 -5.12 19.23
C GLN A 42 -4.96 -3.59 19.17
N LEU A 43 -5.64 -2.95 18.21
CA LEU A 43 -5.56 -1.51 17.95
C LEU A 43 -6.60 -0.72 18.77
N ARG A 44 -6.17 0.44 19.29
CA ARG A 44 -7.04 1.38 20.01
C ARG A 44 -7.32 2.61 19.17
N ASP A 45 -8.56 3.06 19.16
CA ASP A 45 -8.93 4.35 18.57
C ASP A 45 -8.46 5.54 19.46
N ILE A 46 -8.67 6.77 18.97
CA ILE A 46 -8.33 8.02 19.67
C ILE A 46 -9.03 8.12 21.05
N PHE A 47 -10.12 7.36 21.25
CA PHE A 47 -10.89 7.32 22.49
C PHE A 47 -10.55 6.11 23.38
N GLY A 48 -9.56 5.30 23.00
CA GLY A 48 -9.03 4.19 23.79
C GLY A 48 -9.79 2.87 23.66
N TYR A 49 -10.82 2.79 22.81
CA TYR A 49 -11.58 1.56 22.57
C TYR A 49 -10.82 0.61 21.67
N ARG A 50 -10.86 -0.70 21.99
CA ARG A 50 -10.33 -1.75 21.12
C ARG A 50 -11.24 -1.92 19.92
N ARG A 51 -10.72 -1.67 18.72
CA ARG A 51 -11.44 -1.89 17.46
C ARG A 51 -10.59 -2.74 16.52
N ASP A 52 -11.25 -3.58 15.74
CA ASP A 52 -10.62 -4.30 14.65
C ASP A 52 -10.27 -3.36 13.49
N LEU A 53 -9.39 -3.83 12.61
CA LEU A 53 -8.99 -3.10 11.42
C LEU A 53 -10.17 -2.89 10.48
N GLN A 54 -10.18 -1.73 9.83
CA GLN A 54 -11.10 -1.40 8.76
C GLN A 54 -10.35 -1.44 7.45
N LEU A 55 -10.82 -2.25 6.49
CA LEU A 55 -10.40 -2.15 5.10
C LEU A 55 -11.48 -1.37 4.35
N GLY A 56 -11.15 -0.16 3.92
CA GLY A 56 -12.01 0.63 3.04
C GLY A 56 -11.68 0.34 1.59
N ILE A 57 -12.69 -0.07 0.81
CA ILE A 57 -12.59 -0.08 -0.65
C ILE A 57 -13.25 1.22 -1.13
N PRO A 58 -12.48 2.22 -1.61
CA PRO A 58 -13.06 3.45 -2.10
C PRO A 58 -13.80 3.18 -3.41
N SER A 59 -15.14 3.03 -3.34
CA SER A 59 -16.03 3.00 -4.50
C SER A 59 -17.23 3.92 -4.27
N GLY A 60 -17.15 5.15 -4.77
CA GLY A 60 -18.28 6.10 -4.86
C GLY A 60 -19.00 6.43 -3.54
N GLU A 61 -20.20 7.00 -3.65
CA GLU A 61 -21.04 7.50 -2.54
C GLU A 61 -21.31 6.47 -1.43
N ASN A 62 -21.09 5.17 -1.69
CA ASN A 62 -21.28 4.09 -0.73
C ASN A 62 -20.04 3.17 -0.65
N GLY A 63 -18.86 3.75 -0.44
CA GLY A 63 -17.64 2.97 -0.19
C GLY A 63 -17.86 1.93 0.92
N HIS A 64 -17.77 0.65 0.55
CA HIS A 64 -17.97 -0.44 1.49
C HIS A 64 -16.73 -0.61 2.38
N ARG A 65 -16.96 -0.67 3.70
CA ARG A 65 -15.92 -0.94 4.69
C ARG A 65 -16.13 -2.31 5.29
N LEU A 66 -15.09 -3.14 5.25
CA LEU A 66 -15.05 -4.37 6.03
C LEU A 66 -14.55 -4.02 7.43
N PHE A 67 -15.38 -4.29 8.43
CA PHE A 67 -15.05 -4.17 9.85
C PHE A 67 -14.71 -5.57 10.39
N GLY A 68 -13.95 -5.65 11.48
CA GLY A 68 -13.63 -6.96 12.06
C GLY A 68 -12.53 -7.71 11.30
N VAL A 69 -11.75 -7.02 10.46
CA VAL A 69 -10.71 -7.68 9.65
C VAL A 69 -9.59 -8.13 10.59
N SER A 70 -9.29 -9.43 10.57
CA SER A 70 -8.21 -9.97 11.40
C SER A 70 -6.87 -9.33 11.03
N PRO A 71 -5.99 -9.05 12.01
CA PRO A 71 -4.67 -8.46 11.75
C PRO A 71 -3.85 -9.24 10.73
N THR A 72 -3.94 -10.58 10.75
CA THR A 72 -3.25 -11.45 9.79
C THR A 72 -3.73 -11.24 8.36
N LEU A 73 -5.05 -11.15 8.15
CA LEU A 73 -5.60 -10.93 6.81
C LEU A 73 -5.25 -9.54 6.30
N ALA A 74 -5.36 -8.52 7.15
CA ALA A 74 -4.96 -7.16 6.80
C ALA A 74 -3.48 -7.08 6.38
N LYS A 75 -2.56 -7.75 7.11
CA LYS A 75 -1.14 -7.83 6.72
C LYS A 75 -0.95 -8.46 5.34
N SER A 76 -1.66 -9.54 5.05
CA SER A 76 -1.57 -10.22 3.74
C SER A 76 -2.04 -9.32 2.60
N VAL A 77 -3.14 -8.58 2.80
CA VAL A 77 -3.65 -7.62 1.80
C VAL A 77 -2.65 -6.48 1.57
N ILE A 78 -2.11 -5.88 2.63
CA ILE A 78 -1.12 -4.81 2.51
C ILE A 78 0.13 -5.29 1.77
N ARG A 79 0.63 -6.51 2.08
CA ARG A 79 1.77 -7.10 1.37
C ARG A 79 1.49 -7.33 -0.11
N ALA A 80 0.30 -7.82 -0.44
CA ALA A 80 -0.10 -8.02 -1.83
C ALA A 80 -0.16 -6.69 -2.59
N HIS A 81 -0.69 -5.63 -1.96
CA HIS A 81 -0.71 -4.29 -2.54
C HIS A 81 0.70 -3.73 -2.77
N ILE A 82 1.60 -3.81 -1.79
CA ILE A 82 3.00 -3.39 -1.95
C ILE A 82 3.68 -4.16 -3.10
N ALA A 83 3.40 -5.46 -3.25
CA ALA A 83 3.95 -6.26 -4.33
C ALA A 83 3.46 -5.78 -5.71
N ALA A 84 2.18 -5.42 -5.82
CA ALA A 84 1.62 -4.84 -7.04
C ALA A 84 2.26 -3.48 -7.37
N GLU A 85 2.34 -2.56 -6.41
CA GLU A 85 2.98 -1.25 -6.61
C GLU A 85 4.46 -1.36 -6.99
N ARG A 86 5.18 -2.36 -6.48
CA ARG A 86 6.56 -2.63 -6.89
C ARG A 86 6.67 -3.13 -8.33
N ALA A 87 5.70 -3.93 -8.78
CA ALA A 87 5.63 -4.37 -10.18
C ALA A 87 5.32 -3.19 -11.11
N ASP A 88 4.35 -2.35 -10.74
CA ASP A 88 3.98 -1.15 -11.48
C ASP A 88 5.13 -0.14 -11.54
N LEU A 89 5.89 0.02 -10.44
CA LEU A 89 7.10 0.84 -10.41
C LEU A 89 8.17 0.30 -11.37
N ALA A 90 8.34 -1.02 -11.46
CA ALA A 90 9.30 -1.62 -12.40
C ALA A 90 8.89 -1.32 -13.85
N GLU A 91 7.61 -1.46 -14.19
CA GLU A 91 7.08 -1.11 -15.51
C GLU A 91 7.25 0.39 -15.82
N ALA A 92 6.91 1.27 -14.87
CA ALA A 92 7.04 2.71 -15.04
C ALA A 92 8.51 3.14 -15.22
N ASN A 93 9.46 2.45 -14.58
CA ASN A 93 10.89 2.68 -14.80
C ASN A 93 11.36 2.24 -16.19
N GLU A 94 10.82 1.14 -16.72
CA GLU A 94 11.09 0.71 -18.09
C GLU A 94 10.55 1.72 -19.11
N GLN A 95 9.34 2.23 -18.90
CA GLN A 95 8.78 3.31 -19.70
C GLN A 95 9.63 4.57 -19.64
N ALA A 96 10.05 4.99 -18.43
CA ALA A 96 10.96 6.11 -18.25
C ALA A 96 12.29 5.92 -18.99
N ARG A 97 12.82 4.70 -19.01
CA ARG A 97 14.04 4.37 -19.75
C ARG A 97 13.84 4.54 -21.26
N MET A 98 12.74 4.03 -21.82
CA MET A 98 12.42 4.19 -23.24
C MET A 98 12.26 5.66 -23.64
N GLU A 99 11.67 6.49 -22.78
CA GLU A 99 11.52 7.94 -23.02
C GLU A 99 12.83 8.73 -22.94
N LEU A 100 13.85 8.16 -22.28
CA LEU A 100 15.20 8.74 -22.23
C LEU A 100 16.05 8.32 -23.44
N GLU A 101 15.73 7.21 -24.10
CA GLU A 101 16.43 6.77 -25.30
C GLU A 101 16.07 7.67 -26.51
N PRO A 102 17.06 8.05 -27.34
CA PRO A 102 16.78 8.78 -28.57
C PRO A 102 16.03 7.88 -29.57
N PRO A 103 15.17 8.45 -30.44
CA PRO A 103 14.43 7.66 -31.42
C PRO A 103 15.41 6.89 -32.31
N GLN A 104 15.29 5.56 -32.29
CA GLN A 104 16.09 4.67 -33.12
C GLN A 104 15.76 4.94 -34.59
N ALA A 105 16.75 5.42 -35.35
CA ALA A 105 16.60 5.61 -36.79
C ALA A 105 16.28 4.26 -37.45
N PRO A 106 15.30 4.20 -38.37
CA PRO A 106 15.03 2.97 -39.09
C PRO A 106 16.25 2.59 -39.95
N VAL A 107 16.67 1.33 -39.82
CA VAL A 107 17.77 0.70 -40.59
C VAL A 107 17.29 0.37 -42.00
#